data_AF-A0A0R3QYW0-F1
#
_entry.id   AF-A0A0R3QYW0-F1
#
_cell.length_a   1.000
_cell.length_b   1.000
_cell.length_c   1.000
_cell.angle_alpha   90.00
_cell.angle_beta   90.00
_cell.angle_gamma   90.00
#
_symmetry.space_group_name_H-M   'P 1'
#
loop_
_entity.id
_entity.type
_entity.pdbx_description
1 polymer ?
#
loop_
_entity_poly.entity_id
_entity_poly.type
_entity_poly.pdbx_seq_one_letter_code
_entity_poly.pdbx_strand_id
1 'polypeptide(L)'
;LTFENVCELLIVSDIYSAPRLRHRAVEFIIQHPRNITSTPGWDNVVKQHHDLVTDIVRHFDKSSDREDIFGELVPQYASHTS
;
A
#
# COMPACT_ATOMS: atom_id res chain seq x y z
N LEU A 1 0.57 -4.72 -12.11
CA LEU A 1 1.63 -5.03 -11.12
C LEU A 1 1.43 -6.47 -10.72
N THR A 2 2.51 -7.24 -10.57
CA THR A 2 2.45 -8.64 -10.12
C THR A 2 3.27 -8.79 -8.84
N PHE A 3 3.09 -9.88 -8.10
CA PHE A 3 3.85 -10.14 -6.87
C PHE A 3 5.35 -10.24 -7.12
N GLU A 4 5.76 -10.72 -8.30
CA GLU A 4 7.17 -10.94 -8.64
C GLU A 4 7.89 -9.64 -9.02
N ASN A 5 7.20 -8.68 -9.65
CA ASN A 5 7.86 -7.51 -10.24
C ASN A 5 7.59 -6.18 -9.53
N VAL A 6 6.64 -6.12 -8.59
CA VAL A 6 6.25 -4.85 -7.97
C VAL A 6 7.37 -4.23 -7.13
N CYS A 7 8.21 -5.03 -6.48
CA CYS A 7 9.37 -4.54 -5.73
C CYS A 7 10.43 -3.92 -6.67
N GLU A 8 10.70 -4.55 -7.81
CA GLU A 8 11.61 -4.00 -8.82
C GLU A 8 11.03 -2.73 -9.44
N LEU A 9 9.75 -2.72 -9.78
CA LEU A 9 9.06 -1.54 -10.31
C LEU A 9 9.00 -0.39 -9.31
N LEU A 10 8.94 -0.68 -8.00
CA LEU A 10 9.05 0.35 -6.97
C LEU A 10 10.43 1.01 -6.99
N ILE A 11 11.50 0.22 -7.05
CA ILE A 11 12.88 0.74 -7.13
C ILE A 11 13.07 1.56 -8.41
N VAL A 12 12.65 1.03 -9.56
CA VAL A 12 12.69 1.75 -10.84
C VAL A 12 11.92 3.05 -10.76
N SER A 13 10.73 3.04 -10.16
CA SER A 13 9.92 4.25 -10.03
C SER A 13 10.57 5.33 -9.18
N ASP A 14 11.39 4.94 -8.20
CA ASP A 14 12.14 5.88 -7.37
C ASP A 14 13.33 6.47 -8.13
N ILE A 15 14.14 5.62 -8.79
CA ILE A 15 15.29 6.02 -9.61
C ILE A 15 14.88 7.02 -10.70
N TYR A 16 13.79 6.74 -11.41
CA TYR A 16 13.33 7.59 -12.50
C TYR A 16 12.35 8.68 -12.05
N SER A 17 12.13 8.86 -10.73
CA SER A 17 11.19 9.85 -10.19
C SER A 17 9.82 9.78 -10.88
N ALA A 18 9.24 8.58 -10.97
CA ALA A 18 7.98 8.28 -11.63
C ALA A 18 6.83 8.16 -10.58
N PRO A 19 6.21 9.28 -10.15
CA PRO A 19 5.31 9.30 -9.00
C PRO A 19 4.07 8.43 -9.17
N ARG A 20 3.53 8.34 -10.40
CA ARG A 20 2.34 7.52 -10.70
C ARG A 20 2.63 6.03 -10.57
N LEU A 21 3.80 5.59 -11.03
CA LEU A 21 4.22 4.19 -10.92
C LEU A 21 4.52 3.85 -9.46
N ARG A 22 5.23 4.75 -8.77
CA ARG A 22 5.54 4.62 -7.35
C ARG A 22 4.28 4.47 -6.51
N HIS A 23 3.31 5.36 -6.70
CA HIS A 23 2.04 5.31 -5.96
C HIS A 23 1.32 3.97 -6.16
N ARG A 24 1.19 3.51 -7.41
CA ARG A 24 0.54 2.22 -7.70
C ARG A 24 1.32 1.03 -7.13
N ALA A 25 2.65 1.07 -7.16
CA ALA A 25 3.48 0.01 -6.59
C ALA A 25 3.31 -0.08 -5.07
N VAL A 26 3.36 1.06 -4.37
CA VAL A 26 3.12 1.13 -2.93
C VAL A 26 1.71 0.66 -2.56
N GLU A 27 0.69 1.12 -3.29
CA GLU A 27 -0.70 0.71 -3.07
C GLU A 27 -0.88 -0.81 -3.23
N PHE A 28 -0.31 -1.40 -4.28
CA PHE A 28 -0.36 -2.84 -4.50
C PHE A 28 0.35 -3.63 -3.40
N ILE A 29 1.47 -3.12 -2.88
CA ILE A 29 2.18 -3.75 -1.75
C ILE A 29 1.33 -3.73 -0.48
N ILE A 30 0.69 -2.60 -0.18
CA ILE A 30 -0.15 -2.41 1.00
C ILE A 30 -1.41 -3.30 0.94
N GLN A 31 -1.95 -3.56 -0.25
CA GLN A 31 -3.10 -4.44 -0.45
C GLN A 31 -2.75 -5.94 -0.32
N HIS A 32 -1.49 -6.31 -0.57
CA HIS A 32 -1.06 -7.72 -0.58
C HIS A 32 0.21 -8.00 0.24
N PRO A 33 0.32 -7.54 1.49
CA PRO A 33 1.57 -7.54 2.24
C PRO A 33 2.11 -8.97 2.44
N ARG A 34 1.25 -9.95 2.75
CA ARG A 34 1.67 -11.34 2.99
C ARG A 34 2.33 -12.00 1.76
N ASN A 35 1.79 -11.72 0.59
CA ASN A 35 2.31 -12.27 -0.66
C ASN A 35 3.63 -11.61 -1.04
N ILE A 36 3.76 -10.31 -0.79
CA ILE A 36 4.92 -9.51 -1.14
C ILE A 36 6.10 -9.78 -0.20
N THR A 37 5.86 -9.80 1.11
CA THR A 37 6.93 -9.94 2.10
C THR A 37 7.64 -11.29 2.07
N SER A 38 7.04 -12.27 1.39
CA SER A 38 7.64 -13.60 1.15
C SER A 38 8.46 -13.67 -0.15
N THR A 39 8.53 -12.58 -0.93
CA THR A 39 9.24 -12.56 -2.21
C THR A 39 10.72 -12.18 -2.04
N PRO A 40 11.61 -12.71 -2.89
CA PRO A 40 13.01 -12.28 -2.92
C PRO A 40 13.16 -10.80 -3.31
N GLY A 41 12.20 -10.27 -4.08
CA GLY A 41 12.14 -8.85 -4.41
C GLY A 41 11.98 -7.98 -3.17
N TRP A 42 11.14 -8.38 -2.22
CA TRP A 42 10.98 -7.69 -0.94
C TRP A 42 12.24 -7.71 -0.10
N ASP A 43 12.90 -8.87 0.02
CA ASP A 43 14.19 -8.98 0.72
C ASP A 43 15.23 -8.01 0.17
N ASN A 44 15.23 -7.80 -1.15
CA ASN A 44 16.10 -6.83 -1.80
C ASN A 44 15.78 -5.38 -1.39
N VAL A 45 14.49 -5.01 -1.37
CA VAL A 45 14.05 -3.68 -0.92
C VAL A 45 14.47 -3.45 0.53
N VAL A 46 14.25 -4.43 1.42
CA VAL A 46 14.60 -4.32 2.84
C VAL A 46 16.10 -4.17 3.07
N LYS A 47 16.94 -4.84 2.28
CA LYS A 47 18.40 -4.81 2.44
C LYS A 47 19.08 -3.60 1.79
N GLN A 48 18.54 -3.10 0.68
CA GLN A 48 19.24 -2.11 -0.15
C GLN A 48 18.51 -0.76 -0.25
N HIS A 49 17.22 -0.71 0.08
CA HIS A 49 16.37 0.47 -0.15
C HIS A 49 15.50 0.78 1.08
N HIS A 50 16.14 1.03 2.22
CA HIS A 50 15.47 1.29 3.52
C HIS A 50 14.47 2.46 3.48
N ASP A 51 14.75 3.49 2.68
CA ASP A 51 13.86 4.66 2.53
C ASP A 51 12.52 4.25 1.90
N LEU A 52 12.54 3.34 0.92
CA LEU A 52 11.33 2.82 0.28
C LEU A 52 10.46 2.03 1.27
N VAL A 53 11.09 1.23 2.14
CA VAL A 53 10.37 0.51 3.20
C VAL A 53 9.68 1.49 4.15
N THR A 54 10.41 2.52 4.60
CA THR A 54 9.87 3.55 5.48
C THR A 54 8.66 4.24 4.83
N ASP A 55 8.75 4.54 3.54
CA ASP A 55 7.65 5.16 2.82
C ASP A 55 6.44 4.22 2.67
N ILE A 56 6.64 2.92 2.41
CA ILE A 56 5.54 1.95 2.40
C ILE A 56 4.84 1.92 3.76
N VAL A 57 5.60 1.85 4.86
CA VAL A 57 5.05 1.81 6.23
C VAL A 57 4.24 3.08 6.54
N ARG A 58 4.75 4.26 6.16
CA ARG A 58 4.00 5.54 6.30
C ARG A 58 2.70 5.57 5.52
N HIS A 59 2.62 4.90 4.38
CA HIS A 59 1.39 4.81 3.58
C HIS A 59 0.45 3.72 4.10
N PHE A 60 0.99 2.66 4.71
CA PHE A 60 0.23 1.59 5.34
C PHE A 60 -0.59 2.15 6.51
N ASP A 61 0.03 2.94 7.40
CA ASP A 61 -0.63 3.59 8.54
C ASP A 61 -1.84 4.44 8.10
N LYS A 62 -1.64 5.29 7.09
CA LYS A 62 -2.70 6.13 6.50
C LYS A 62 -3.80 5.36 5.77
N SER A 63 -3.56 4.12 5.39
CA SER A 63 -4.59 3.29 4.73
C SER A 63 -5.56 2.67 5.74
N SER A 64 -5.09 2.41 6.96
CA SER A 64 -5.92 1.87 8.04
C SER A 64 -6.99 2.88 8.48
N ASP A 65 -6.65 4.18 8.53
CA ASP A 65 -7.59 5.25 8.88
C ASP A 65 -8.76 5.41 7.88
N ARG A 66 -8.64 4.88 6.66
CA ARG A 66 -9.66 5.07 5.60
C ARG A 66 -10.81 4.06 5.65
N GLU A 67 -10.66 2.93 6.35
CA GLU A 67 -11.76 1.99 6.56
C GLU A 67 -12.69 2.44 7.70
N ASP A 68 -12.19 3.23 8.66
CA ASP A 68 -12.97 3.70 9.81
C ASP A 68 -13.99 4.80 9.45
N ILE A 69 -13.74 5.59 8.40
CA ILE A 69 -14.63 6.71 7.99
C ILE A 69 -15.95 6.20 7.35
N PHE A 70 -15.94 5.02 6.73
CA PHE A 70 -17.15 4.42 6.17
C PHE A 70 -17.99 3.67 7.21
N GLY A 71 -17.41 3.31 8.36
CA GLY A 71 -18.13 2.67 9.48
C GLY A 71 -18.97 3.64 10.33
N GLU A 72 -18.70 4.95 10.25
CA GLU A 72 -19.42 5.97 11.04
C GLU A 72 -20.67 6.53 10.32
N LEU A 73 -20.85 6.24 9.03
CA LEU A 73 -22.01 6.65 8.24
C LEU A 73 -22.95 5.46 8.02
N VAL A 74 -23.74 5.11 9.07
CA VAL A 74 -25.14 4.61 9.08
C VAL A 74 -25.39 3.78 10.37
N PRO A 75 -26.36 4.14 11.25
CA PRO A 75 -27.73 4.50 10.85
C PRO A 75 -28.30 5.74 11.57
N GLN A 76 -28.47 6.84 10.82
CA GLN A 76 -29.51 7.84 11.09
C GLN A 76 -30.80 7.63 10.28
N TYR A 77 -30.93 6.53 9.52
CA TYR A 77 -32.17 6.21 8.77
C TYR A 77 -33.04 5.11 9.38
N ALA A 78 -32.67 4.50 10.51
CA ALA A 78 -33.43 3.39 11.09
C ALA A 78 -34.65 3.80 11.94
N SER A 79 -34.99 5.09 11.99
CA SER A 79 -36.09 5.61 12.80
C SER A 79 -37.23 6.19 11.96
N HIS A 80 -37.61 5.56 10.85
CA HIS A 80 -38.92 5.80 10.22
C HIS A 80 -39.34 4.58 9.37
N THR A 81 -39.77 3.50 10.02
CA THR A 81 -40.76 2.60 9.43
C THR A 81 -41.87 2.41 10.46
N SER A 82 -43.08 2.78 10.02
CA SER A 82 -44.34 2.90 10.77
C SER A 82 -44.70 1.79 11.73
#